data_AF-A0A1A5YHC7-F1
#
_entry.id   AF-A0A1A5YHC7-F1
#
_cell.length_a   1.000
_cell.length_b   1.000
_cell.length_c   1.000
_cell.angle_alpha   90.00
_cell.angle_beta   90.00
_cell.angle_gamma   90.00
#
_symmetry.space_group_name_H-M   'P 1'
#
loop_
_entity.id
_entity.type
_entity.pdbx_description
1 polymer ?
#
loop_
_entity_poly.entity_id
_entity_poly.type
_entity_poly.pdbx_seq_one_letter_code
_entity_poly.pdbx_strand_id
1 'polypeptide(L)'
;MKIKKTYYHHVMQWAALSALLLLLASCQSAPQNTTVKPESIPEASEAAKGPQQAYLESSQEEEAEEEQTEWSNQAEDIEGHSSAETSSLNKNKRDESNLWEDGNPQLGGVLIGSTKKQLEKQFGQALDSYKLEDGKEQITIYEYSGFSVGFGPDGTVSLVEIYDSEVDSGLNGLVVGDPRETAIKLLGQPGSQSGYLLTYSDDDASLRLDVDPSTNEIVSIKLIASS
;
A
#
# COMPACT_ATOMS: atom_id res chain seq x y z
N MET A 1 5.78 15.47 -52.12
CA MET A 1 6.11 16.72 -51.40
C MET A 1 4.82 17.32 -50.84
N LYS A 2 4.62 17.24 -49.52
CA LYS A 2 3.58 17.98 -48.81
C LYS A 2 4.25 18.64 -47.60
N ILE A 3 3.95 19.92 -47.43
CA ILE A 3 4.69 20.90 -46.64
C ILE A 3 4.33 20.75 -45.16
N LYS A 4 5.36 20.90 -44.30
CA LYS A 4 5.32 20.85 -42.84
C LYS A 4 4.37 21.90 -42.26
N LYS A 5 3.55 21.52 -41.28
CA LYS A 5 2.93 22.43 -40.30
C LYS A 5 3.40 22.01 -38.91
N THR A 6 4.50 22.60 -38.48
CA THR A 6 4.92 22.67 -37.09
C THR A 6 4.74 24.12 -36.60
N TYR A 7 4.67 24.31 -35.29
CA TYR A 7 4.88 25.57 -34.56
C TYR A 7 3.70 26.52 -34.33
N TYR A 8 2.63 26.09 -33.65
CA TYR A 8 1.82 27.02 -32.84
C TYR A 8 1.20 26.25 -31.67
N HIS A 9 1.82 26.28 -30.49
CA HIS A 9 1.14 26.16 -29.18
C HIS A 9 2.06 26.29 -27.95
N HIS A 10 3.34 26.64 -28.13
CA HIS A 10 4.12 27.24 -27.04
C HIS A 10 4.18 28.75 -27.26
N VAL A 11 4.12 29.49 -26.15
CA VAL A 11 4.18 30.96 -25.99
C VAL A 11 2.81 31.64 -25.82
N MET A 12 2.26 31.49 -24.62
CA MET A 12 1.44 32.51 -23.95
C MET A 12 1.66 32.29 -22.43
N GLN A 13 2.82 32.67 -21.88
CA GLN A 13 2.99 33.93 -21.14
C GLN A 13 1.73 34.32 -20.37
N TRP A 14 1.74 34.22 -19.04
CA TRP A 14 1.43 35.34 -18.12
C TRP A 14 2.13 35.06 -16.79
N ALA A 15 3.21 35.79 -16.57
CA ALA A 15 3.80 35.99 -15.26
C ALA A 15 2.85 36.87 -14.44
N ALA A 16 2.51 36.44 -13.23
CA ALA A 16 1.98 37.30 -12.19
C ALA A 16 2.85 37.13 -10.94
N LEU A 17 3.92 37.94 -10.91
CA LEU A 17 4.50 38.43 -9.67
C LEU A 17 3.41 39.20 -8.92
N SER A 18 3.23 38.92 -7.63
CA SER A 18 3.13 39.96 -6.59
C SER A 18 3.11 39.31 -5.21
N ALA A 19 4.06 39.76 -4.39
CA ALA A 19 4.28 39.38 -3.01
C ALA A 19 3.06 39.61 -2.10
N LEU A 20 2.86 38.71 -1.13
CA LEU A 20 2.21 39.06 0.12
C LEU A 20 3.10 38.63 1.30
N LEU A 21 3.81 39.63 1.80
CA LEU A 21 4.63 39.63 2.99
C LEU A 21 3.78 39.51 4.27
N LEU A 22 4.27 38.69 5.19
CA LEU A 22 4.31 38.88 6.65
C LEU A 22 3.00 39.08 7.42
N LEU A 23 2.59 38.03 8.14
CA LEU A 23 2.05 38.18 9.50
C LEU A 23 2.81 37.25 10.46
N LEU A 24 3.76 37.85 11.15
CA LEU A 24 4.37 37.36 12.39
C LEU A 24 3.36 37.55 13.53
N ALA A 25 2.98 36.47 14.20
CA ALA A 25 2.46 36.53 15.56
C ALA A 25 3.09 35.37 16.36
N SER A 26 4.22 35.71 16.99
CA SER A 26 4.95 34.87 17.92
C SER A 26 4.19 34.82 19.26
N CYS A 27 3.58 33.68 19.59
CA CYS A 27 3.14 33.41 20.96
C CYS A 27 4.31 32.78 21.73
N GLN A 28 5.09 33.65 22.35
CA GLN A 28 6.08 33.28 23.36
C GLN A 28 5.37 33.13 24.70
N SER A 29 5.13 31.89 25.15
CA SER A 29 4.69 31.61 26.52
C SER A 29 5.87 31.15 27.36
N ALA A 30 6.16 31.95 28.39
CA ALA A 30 7.29 31.80 29.31
C ALA A 30 7.12 30.60 30.27
N PRO A 31 8.24 30.05 30.79
CA PRO A 31 8.23 28.94 31.74
C PRO A 31 7.91 29.41 33.17
N GLN A 32 6.97 28.76 33.83
CA GLN A 32 6.81 28.89 35.28
C GLN A 32 7.76 27.92 35.98
N ASN A 33 8.82 28.48 36.54
CA ASN A 33 9.76 27.82 37.42
C ASN A 33 9.23 27.98 38.85
N THR A 34 8.57 26.97 39.40
CA THR A 34 8.19 26.94 40.83
C THR A 34 9.10 25.96 41.55
N THR A 35 10.16 26.51 42.13
CA THR A 35 10.96 25.87 43.18
C THR A 35 10.11 25.77 44.44
N VAL A 36 9.75 24.55 44.84
CA VAL A 36 9.21 24.24 46.17
C VAL A 36 10.22 23.37 46.92
N LYS A 37 10.51 23.83 48.13
CA LYS A 37 11.43 23.30 49.14
C LYS A 37 10.95 21.93 49.68
N PRO A 38 11.86 21.02 50.08
CA PRO A 38 11.47 19.68 50.54
C PRO A 38 10.99 19.72 51.99
N GLU A 39 9.79 19.20 52.22
CA GLU A 39 9.28 18.82 53.54
C GLU A 39 9.04 17.31 53.54
N SER A 40 9.54 16.68 54.59
CA SER A 40 9.74 15.25 54.75
C SER A 40 8.62 14.58 55.56
N ILE A 41 8.51 13.25 55.39
CA ILE A 41 7.87 12.20 56.24
C ILE A 41 6.41 11.83 55.82
N PRO A 42 5.91 10.56 55.93
CA PRO A 42 6.48 9.21 55.76
C PRO A 42 5.67 8.27 54.80
N GLU A 43 6.32 7.17 54.38
CA GLU A 43 5.84 5.77 54.25
C GLU A 43 4.36 5.44 53.95
N ALA A 44 4.09 4.85 52.77
CA ALA A 44 3.11 3.77 52.57
C ALA A 44 3.31 3.10 51.19
N SER A 45 3.41 1.77 51.19
CA SER A 45 3.56 0.92 50.01
C SER A 45 2.25 0.80 49.23
N GLU A 46 2.27 1.03 47.93
CA GLU A 46 1.41 0.32 46.98
C GLU A 46 2.03 0.42 45.59
N ALA A 47 2.53 -0.73 45.11
CA ALA A 47 3.04 -0.87 43.75
C ALA A 47 1.85 -0.80 42.78
N ALA A 48 1.59 0.39 42.24
CA ALA A 48 0.67 0.56 41.12
C ALA A 48 1.24 -0.17 39.90
N LYS A 49 0.72 -1.38 39.64
CA LYS A 49 0.95 -2.12 38.39
C LYS A 49 0.39 -1.28 37.25
N GLY A 50 1.27 -0.81 36.38
CA GLY A 50 0.90 -0.03 35.19
C GLY A 50 0.03 -0.83 34.22
N PRO A 51 -0.62 -0.16 33.25
CA PRO A 51 -1.61 -0.76 32.34
C PRO A 51 -1.06 -1.89 31.45
N GLN A 52 0.27 -2.09 31.44
CA GLN A 52 0.92 -3.11 30.63
C GLN A 52 0.91 -4.52 31.26
N GLN A 53 0.49 -4.68 32.52
CA GLN A 53 0.36 -6.02 33.12
C GLN A 53 -0.96 -6.73 32.82
N ALA A 54 -1.95 -6.04 32.24
CA ALA A 54 -3.20 -6.66 31.79
C ALA A 54 -3.04 -7.48 30.50
N TYR A 55 -1.97 -7.25 29.72
CA TYR A 55 -1.74 -7.94 28.44
C TYR A 55 -0.98 -9.27 28.57
N LEU A 56 -0.39 -9.55 29.73
CA LEU A 56 0.42 -10.76 29.95
C LEU A 56 -0.36 -11.89 30.65
N GLU A 57 -1.55 -11.60 31.19
CA GLU A 57 -2.38 -12.58 31.91
C GLU A 57 -3.60 -13.06 31.08
N SER A 58 -3.73 -12.65 29.81
CA SER A 58 -4.76 -13.15 28.88
C SER A 58 -4.23 -14.12 27.82
N SER A 59 -2.95 -14.51 27.86
CA SER A 59 -2.32 -15.36 26.85
C SER A 59 -2.27 -16.83 27.24
N GLN A 60 -3.11 -17.27 28.17
CA GLN A 60 -3.10 -18.63 28.68
C GLN A 60 -4.49 -19.13 29.04
N GLU A 61 -5.43 -19.09 28.09
CA GLU A 61 -6.64 -19.92 28.04
C GLU A 61 -7.43 -19.55 26.77
N GLU A 62 -7.17 -20.25 25.66
CA GLU A 62 -8.16 -20.60 24.63
C GLU A 62 -7.49 -21.53 23.62
N GLU A 63 -7.59 -22.82 23.94
CA GLU A 63 -7.39 -23.94 23.03
C GLU A 63 -8.78 -24.28 22.44
N ALA A 64 -8.79 -24.61 21.14
CA ALA A 64 -9.88 -25.19 20.35
C ALA A 64 -10.97 -24.24 19.81
N GLU A 65 -10.86 -23.90 18.52
CA GLU A 65 -11.87 -24.27 17.52
C GLU A 65 -11.30 -24.06 16.10
N GLU A 66 -10.91 -25.16 15.46
CA GLU A 66 -10.63 -25.23 14.03
C GLU A 66 -11.97 -25.29 13.28
N GLU A 67 -12.33 -24.24 12.52
CA GLU A 67 -13.37 -24.36 11.49
C GLU A 67 -12.71 -24.54 10.11
N GLN A 68 -12.49 -25.81 9.75
CA GLN A 68 -12.29 -26.24 8.37
C GLN A 68 -13.65 -26.26 7.66
N THR A 69 -13.88 -25.32 6.75
CA THR A 69 -15.01 -25.42 5.81
C THR A 69 -14.59 -26.26 4.60
N GLU A 70 -14.91 -27.55 4.69
CA GLU A 70 -14.73 -28.56 3.64
C GLU A 70 -15.86 -28.42 2.60
N TRP A 71 -15.56 -27.90 1.41
CA TRP A 71 -16.53 -27.85 0.31
C TRP A 71 -16.57 -29.21 -0.42
N SER A 72 -17.59 -30.01 -0.10
CA SER A 72 -17.87 -31.30 -0.72
C SER A 72 -18.32 -31.14 -2.17
N ASN A 73 -17.59 -31.79 -3.08
CA ASN A 73 -17.97 -31.95 -4.48
C ASN A 73 -19.07 -33.00 -4.60
N GLN A 74 -20.30 -32.57 -4.85
CA GLN A 74 -21.35 -33.47 -5.31
C GLN A 74 -21.53 -33.33 -6.82
N ALA A 75 -21.00 -34.31 -7.54
CA ALA A 75 -21.32 -34.57 -8.93
C ALA A 75 -22.68 -35.28 -8.99
N GLU A 76 -23.65 -34.67 -9.67
CA GLU A 76 -24.79 -35.38 -10.22
C GLU A 76 -24.84 -35.16 -11.73
N ASP A 77 -24.80 -36.29 -12.42
CA ASP A 77 -24.84 -36.48 -13.85
C ASP A 77 -26.27 -36.87 -14.22
N ILE A 78 -27.02 -36.01 -14.93
CA ILE A 78 -28.22 -36.41 -15.68
C ILE A 78 -28.24 -35.67 -17.03
N GLU A 79 -28.13 -36.48 -18.08
CA GLU A 79 -28.24 -36.17 -19.51
C GLU A 79 -29.58 -35.52 -19.90
N GLY A 80 -29.57 -34.66 -20.94
CA GLY A 80 -30.80 -34.15 -21.54
C GLY A 80 -30.64 -33.12 -22.65
N HIS A 81 -30.33 -33.59 -23.85
CA HIS A 81 -30.43 -32.98 -25.20
C HIS A 81 -31.10 -31.59 -25.37
N SER A 82 -30.43 -30.67 -26.10
CA SER A 82 -31.00 -30.05 -27.32
C SER A 82 -29.94 -29.25 -28.10
N SER A 83 -29.85 -29.54 -29.41
CA SER A 83 -29.08 -28.78 -30.40
C SER A 83 -29.72 -27.43 -30.73
N ALA A 84 -28.90 -26.39 -30.92
CA ALA A 84 -29.04 -25.42 -32.01
C ALA A 84 -27.75 -24.58 -32.14
N GLU A 85 -27.37 -24.33 -33.38
CA GLU A 85 -26.08 -23.81 -33.83
C GLU A 85 -25.91 -22.27 -33.71
N THR A 86 -24.65 -21.88 -33.79
CA THR A 86 -24.11 -20.59 -34.26
C THR A 86 -24.21 -19.36 -33.35
N SER A 87 -23.09 -18.99 -32.74
CA SER A 87 -22.45 -17.70 -33.04
C SER A 87 -21.02 -17.72 -32.52
N SER A 88 -20.09 -17.67 -33.45
CA SER A 88 -18.66 -17.50 -33.26
C SER A 88 -18.39 -16.16 -32.57
N LEU A 89 -18.48 -16.12 -31.25
CA LEU A 89 -17.93 -15.02 -30.47
C LEU A 89 -16.52 -15.42 -30.06
N ASN A 90 -15.60 -14.81 -30.79
CA ASN A 90 -14.17 -14.79 -30.58
C ASN A 90 -13.88 -14.62 -29.08
N LYS A 91 -13.65 -15.74 -28.39
CA LYS A 91 -13.08 -15.74 -27.04
C LYS A 91 -11.63 -15.33 -27.25
N ASN A 92 -11.39 -14.02 -27.38
CA ASN A 92 -10.13 -13.45 -26.96
C ASN A 92 -9.98 -13.91 -25.52
N LYS A 93 -9.23 -15.00 -25.30
CA LYS A 93 -8.44 -15.13 -24.09
C LYS A 93 -7.68 -13.81 -24.02
N ARG A 94 -8.15 -12.89 -23.17
CA ARG A 94 -7.18 -12.06 -22.47
C ARG A 94 -6.33 -13.11 -21.77
N ASP A 95 -5.05 -13.14 -22.10
CA ASP A 95 -4.09 -13.74 -21.19
C ASP A 95 -4.25 -12.94 -19.89
N GLU A 96 -5.04 -13.49 -18.97
CA GLU A 96 -5.10 -13.06 -17.57
C GLU A 96 -3.84 -13.57 -16.90
N SER A 97 -2.66 -13.20 -17.43
CA SER A 97 -1.45 -13.30 -16.62
C SER A 97 -1.62 -12.24 -15.55
N ASN A 98 -1.68 -12.71 -14.30
CA ASN A 98 -1.67 -11.83 -13.15
C ASN A 98 -0.31 -11.13 -13.19
N LEU A 99 -0.26 -9.88 -13.69
CA LEU A 99 0.99 -9.19 -14.02
C LEU A 99 1.96 -9.05 -12.84
N TRP A 100 1.48 -9.29 -11.61
CA TRP A 100 2.29 -9.31 -10.40
C TRP A 100 2.94 -10.68 -10.12
N GLU A 101 2.42 -11.79 -10.68
CA GLU A 101 2.91 -13.18 -10.51
C GLU A 101 3.96 -13.59 -11.57
N ASP A 102 4.32 -12.70 -12.51
CA ASP A 102 5.17 -13.02 -13.68
C ASP A 102 6.69 -13.07 -13.36
N GLY A 103 7.07 -13.47 -12.13
CA GLY A 103 8.46 -13.61 -11.64
C GLY A 103 9.28 -12.32 -11.65
N ASN A 104 8.61 -11.18 -11.89
CA ASN A 104 9.17 -9.84 -11.91
C ASN A 104 8.14 -8.89 -11.28
N PRO A 105 7.86 -9.04 -9.98
CA PRO A 105 6.78 -8.32 -9.33
C PRO A 105 7.05 -6.81 -9.40
N GLN A 106 6.08 -6.08 -9.96
CA GLN A 106 6.15 -4.63 -10.10
C GLN A 106 4.83 -3.95 -9.73
N LEU A 107 4.93 -2.72 -9.22
CA LEU A 107 3.80 -1.89 -8.86
C LEU A 107 4.06 -0.46 -9.35
N GLY A 108 3.10 0.14 -10.06
CA GLY A 108 3.25 1.47 -10.65
C GLY A 108 4.41 1.59 -11.63
N GLY A 109 4.80 0.47 -12.26
CA GLY A 109 5.98 0.38 -13.12
C GLY A 109 7.31 0.42 -12.36
N VAL A 110 7.30 0.23 -11.03
CA VAL A 110 8.48 0.05 -10.19
C VAL A 110 8.66 -1.44 -9.91
N LEU A 111 9.75 -2.00 -10.41
CA LEU A 111 10.12 -3.41 -10.26
C LEU A 111 10.91 -3.62 -8.96
N ILE A 112 10.55 -4.64 -8.18
CA ILE A 112 11.34 -5.10 -7.01
C ILE A 112 12.79 -5.41 -7.43
N GLY A 113 13.76 -5.04 -6.60
CA GLY A 113 15.19 -5.19 -6.91
C GLY A 113 15.78 -4.10 -7.82
N SER A 114 14.96 -3.13 -8.29
CA SER A 114 15.48 -1.98 -9.05
C SER A 114 16.42 -1.13 -8.20
N THR A 115 17.41 -0.50 -8.84
CA THR A 115 18.29 0.46 -8.17
C THR A 115 17.67 1.86 -8.14
N LYS A 116 18.08 2.68 -7.18
CA LYS A 116 17.71 4.10 -7.12
C LYS A 116 17.96 4.84 -8.45
N LYS A 117 19.08 4.55 -9.12
CA LYS A 117 19.42 5.19 -10.41
C LYS A 117 18.42 4.86 -11.52
N GLN A 118 17.89 3.64 -11.55
CA GLN A 118 16.85 3.26 -12.50
C GLN A 118 15.55 4.00 -12.20
N LEU A 119 15.17 4.09 -10.92
CA LEU A 119 13.99 4.82 -10.48
C LEU A 119 14.08 6.31 -10.82
N GLU A 120 15.21 6.96 -10.52
CA GLU A 120 15.41 8.39 -10.83
C GLU A 120 15.38 8.70 -12.33
N LYS A 121 15.79 7.74 -13.16
CA LYS A 121 15.68 7.87 -14.62
C LYS A 121 14.23 7.88 -15.09
N GLN A 122 13.35 7.17 -14.40
CA GLN A 122 11.94 7.00 -14.77
C GLN A 122 11.05 8.09 -14.17
N PHE A 123 11.23 8.39 -12.89
CA PHE A 123 10.33 9.27 -12.12
C PHE A 123 10.97 10.61 -11.73
N GLY A 124 12.27 10.79 -11.96
CA GLY A 124 13.01 11.96 -11.49
C GLY A 124 13.44 11.84 -10.03
N GLN A 125 13.79 12.97 -9.41
CA GLN A 125 14.18 12.97 -8.00
C GLN A 125 12.95 12.84 -7.10
N ALA A 126 13.10 12.13 -5.98
CA ALA A 126 12.09 12.08 -4.94
C ALA A 126 11.86 13.46 -4.32
N LEU A 127 10.65 13.67 -3.83
CA LEU A 127 10.22 14.87 -3.13
C LEU A 127 10.82 14.94 -1.72
N ASP A 128 10.91 13.80 -1.05
CA ASP A 128 11.53 13.64 0.26
C ASP A 128 12.12 12.23 0.43
N SER A 129 12.91 12.03 1.48
CA SER A 129 13.40 10.71 1.87
C SER A 129 13.65 10.63 3.38
N TYR A 130 13.34 9.47 3.96
CA TYR A 130 13.62 9.17 5.36
C TYR A 130 13.95 7.69 5.55
N LYS A 131 14.40 7.35 6.75
CA LYS A 131 14.75 5.98 7.14
C LYS A 131 13.69 5.43 8.09
N LEU A 132 13.26 4.22 7.82
CA LEU A 132 12.38 3.44 8.68
C LEU A 132 13.20 2.27 9.25
N GLU A 133 13.10 2.06 10.56
CA GLU A 133 13.62 0.87 11.21
C GLU A 133 12.50 -0.18 11.24
N ASP A 134 12.70 -1.31 10.57
CA ASP A 134 11.80 -2.47 10.63
C ASP A 134 12.54 -3.64 11.28
N GLY A 135 12.31 -3.79 12.59
CA GLY A 135 13.02 -4.78 13.41
C GLY A 135 14.54 -4.55 13.44
N LYS A 136 15.29 -5.33 12.65
CA LYS A 136 16.75 -5.22 12.52
C LYS A 136 17.20 -4.63 11.18
N GLU A 137 16.26 -4.41 10.27
CA GLU A 137 16.53 -3.91 8.94
C GLU A 137 16.21 -2.42 8.88
N GLN A 138 17.03 -1.68 8.13
CA GLN A 138 16.80 -0.27 7.86
C GLN A 138 16.37 -0.14 6.41
N ILE A 139 15.18 0.40 6.19
CA ILE A 139 14.65 0.71 4.86
C ILE A 139 14.75 2.23 4.67
N THR A 140 15.25 2.67 3.52
CA THR A 140 15.21 4.10 3.15
C THR A 140 14.02 4.34 2.22
N ILE A 141 13.02 5.09 2.69
CA ILE A 141 11.85 5.47 1.92
C ILE A 141 12.13 6.73 1.12
N TYR A 142 11.72 6.72 -0.15
CA TYR A 142 11.72 7.85 -1.07
C TYR A 142 10.29 8.16 -1.44
N GLU A 143 9.86 9.40 -1.22
CA GLU A 143 8.49 9.83 -1.50
C GLU A 143 8.39 10.52 -2.86
N TYR A 144 7.35 10.15 -3.61
CA TYR A 144 6.95 10.78 -4.86
C TYR A 144 5.50 11.24 -4.73
N SER A 145 4.98 11.92 -5.75
CA SER A 145 3.57 12.32 -5.75
C SER A 145 2.67 11.09 -5.84
N GLY A 146 2.00 10.74 -4.74
CA GLY A 146 0.99 9.68 -4.70
C GLY A 146 1.50 8.25 -4.48
N PHE A 147 2.83 8.08 -4.37
CA PHE A 147 3.44 6.78 -4.09
C PHE A 147 4.79 6.96 -3.38
N SER A 148 5.30 5.88 -2.79
CA SER A 148 6.61 5.81 -2.16
C SER A 148 7.35 4.54 -2.55
N VAL A 149 8.67 4.59 -2.45
CA VAL A 149 9.55 3.45 -2.75
C VAL A 149 10.55 3.28 -1.62
N GLY A 150 10.57 2.09 -1.01
CA GLY A 150 11.54 1.70 0.01
C GLY A 150 12.71 0.95 -0.60
N PHE A 151 13.92 1.34 -0.20
CA PHE A 151 15.16 0.66 -0.55
C PHE A 151 15.69 -0.10 0.66
N GLY A 152 15.99 -1.39 0.44
CA GLY A 152 16.62 -2.25 1.44
C GLY A 152 18.10 -1.91 1.68
N PRO A 153 18.76 -2.63 2.61
CA PRO A 153 20.17 -2.41 2.95
C PRO A 153 21.15 -2.60 1.79
N ASP A 154 20.79 -3.40 0.78
CA ASP A 154 21.54 -3.64 -0.45
C ASP A 154 21.42 -2.49 -1.47
N GLY A 155 20.55 -1.51 -1.20
CA GLY A 155 20.30 -0.36 -2.06
C GLY A 155 19.37 -0.65 -3.23
N THR A 156 18.62 -1.74 -3.19
CA THR A 156 17.60 -2.09 -4.18
C THR A 156 16.18 -1.92 -3.63
N VAL A 157 15.19 -1.78 -4.53
CA VAL A 157 13.79 -1.62 -4.14
C VAL A 157 13.30 -2.88 -3.43
N SER A 158 12.87 -2.74 -2.18
CA SER A 158 12.26 -3.81 -1.38
C SER A 158 10.78 -3.54 -1.08
N LEU A 159 10.31 -2.30 -1.25
CA LEU A 159 8.94 -1.89 -0.99
C LEU A 159 8.49 -0.85 -2.03
N VAL A 160 7.26 -0.96 -2.49
CA VAL A 160 6.55 0.08 -3.25
C VAL A 160 5.17 0.24 -2.63
N GLU A 161 4.72 1.46 -2.39
CA GLU A 161 3.37 1.74 -1.90
C GLU A 161 2.72 2.83 -2.75
N ILE A 162 1.52 2.58 -3.27
CA ILE A 162 0.67 3.55 -3.94
C ILE A 162 -0.49 3.87 -3.00
N TYR A 163 -0.71 5.16 -2.73
CA TYR A 163 -1.75 5.65 -1.83
C TYR A 163 -2.62 6.75 -2.44
N ASP A 164 -2.43 7.05 -3.73
CA ASP A 164 -3.21 8.04 -4.47
C ASP A 164 -3.85 7.41 -5.71
N SER A 165 -5.12 7.73 -5.95
CA SER A 165 -5.92 7.26 -7.08
C SER A 165 -5.41 7.73 -8.44
N GLU A 166 -4.63 8.81 -8.49
CA GLU A 166 -4.06 9.35 -9.74
C GLU A 166 -2.86 8.53 -10.25
N VAL A 167 -2.29 7.66 -9.42
CA VAL A 167 -1.15 6.81 -9.78
C VAL A 167 -1.67 5.47 -10.32
N ASP A 168 -1.34 5.17 -11.58
CA ASP A 168 -1.62 3.86 -12.19
C ASP A 168 -0.83 2.77 -11.45
N SER A 169 -1.53 1.75 -10.95
CA SER A 169 -0.90 0.62 -10.25
C SER A 169 -0.22 -0.36 -11.20
N GLY A 170 -0.60 -0.38 -12.49
CA GLY A 170 -0.21 -1.43 -13.42
C GLY A 170 -0.91 -2.78 -13.18
N LEU A 171 -1.89 -2.84 -12.27
CA LEU A 171 -2.60 -4.07 -11.89
C LEU A 171 -3.96 -4.18 -12.59
N ASN A 172 -3.93 -4.28 -13.93
CA ASN A 172 -5.13 -4.41 -14.75
C ASN A 172 -6.18 -3.29 -14.56
N GLY A 173 -5.71 -2.08 -14.22
CA GLY A 173 -6.55 -0.90 -14.02
C GLY A 173 -7.13 -0.76 -12.62
N LEU A 174 -6.73 -1.60 -11.66
CA LEU A 174 -7.05 -1.41 -10.24
C LEU A 174 -6.41 -0.10 -9.73
N VAL A 175 -7.17 0.74 -9.04
CA VAL A 175 -6.66 1.99 -8.46
C VAL A 175 -7.03 2.11 -6.98
N VAL A 176 -6.31 2.98 -6.25
CA VAL A 176 -6.73 3.38 -4.90
C VAL A 176 -8.11 4.03 -4.97
N GLY A 177 -8.97 3.70 -4.01
CA GLY A 177 -10.39 4.08 -3.97
C GLY A 177 -11.33 3.05 -4.58
N ASP A 178 -10.82 2.04 -5.31
CA ASP A 178 -11.68 0.97 -5.79
C ASP A 178 -12.23 0.11 -4.64
N PRO A 179 -13.45 -0.43 -4.75
CA PRO A 179 -13.97 -1.41 -3.79
C PRO A 179 -13.11 -2.67 -3.75
N ARG A 180 -13.01 -3.33 -2.59
CA ARG A 180 -12.25 -4.59 -2.44
C ARG A 180 -12.67 -5.67 -3.43
N GLU A 181 -13.96 -5.73 -3.80
CA GLU A 181 -14.48 -6.74 -4.72
C GLU A 181 -13.93 -6.53 -6.14
N THR A 182 -13.57 -5.29 -6.51
CA THR A 182 -12.91 -4.99 -7.77
C THR A 182 -11.52 -5.64 -7.81
N ALA A 183 -10.75 -5.57 -6.72
CA ALA A 183 -9.46 -6.25 -6.64
C ALA A 183 -9.61 -7.76 -6.77
N ILE A 184 -10.55 -8.38 -6.05
CA ILE A 184 -10.78 -9.84 -6.13
C ILE A 184 -11.16 -10.25 -7.56
N LYS A 185 -11.92 -9.41 -8.27
CA LYS A 185 -12.30 -9.66 -9.66
C LYS A 185 -11.13 -9.52 -10.63
N LEU A 186 -10.25 -8.55 -10.42
CA LEU A 186 -9.14 -8.24 -11.33
C LEU A 186 -7.89 -9.07 -11.08
N LEU A 187 -7.65 -9.46 -9.83
CA LEU A 187 -6.43 -10.14 -9.36
C LEU A 187 -6.68 -11.59 -8.94
N GLY A 188 -7.94 -12.03 -8.89
CA GLY A 188 -8.31 -13.36 -8.40
C GLY A 188 -8.46 -13.43 -6.88
N GLN A 189 -8.45 -14.64 -6.34
CA GLN A 189 -8.63 -14.83 -4.89
C GLN A 189 -7.33 -14.52 -4.14
N PRO A 190 -7.38 -13.72 -3.06
CA PRO A 190 -6.22 -13.49 -2.22
C PRO A 190 -5.85 -14.76 -1.44
N GLY A 191 -4.56 -14.96 -1.18
CA GLY A 191 -4.07 -16.05 -0.34
C GLY A 191 -4.52 -15.92 1.12
N SER A 192 -4.77 -14.68 1.59
CA SER A 192 -5.44 -14.40 2.85
C SER A 192 -6.18 -13.07 2.81
N GLN A 193 -7.25 -12.95 3.60
CA GLN A 193 -8.04 -11.72 3.67
C GLN A 193 -8.69 -11.50 5.04
N SER A 194 -8.91 -10.23 5.38
CA SER A 194 -9.67 -9.77 6.53
C SER A 194 -10.65 -8.65 6.12
N GLY A 195 -11.27 -7.98 7.10
CA GLY A 195 -12.06 -6.77 6.86
C GLY A 195 -11.25 -5.56 6.40
N TYR A 196 -9.93 -5.56 6.60
CA TYR A 196 -9.05 -4.40 6.41
C TYR A 196 -7.83 -4.68 5.52
N LEU A 197 -7.63 -5.92 5.07
CA LEU A 197 -6.46 -6.31 4.30
C LEU A 197 -6.79 -7.45 3.33
N LEU A 198 -6.33 -7.32 2.08
CA LEU A 198 -6.18 -8.44 1.16
C LEU A 198 -4.70 -8.70 0.95
N THR A 199 -4.28 -9.96 0.98
CA THR A 199 -2.89 -10.34 0.72
C THR A 199 -2.82 -11.39 -0.38
N TYR A 200 -2.06 -11.07 -1.42
CA TYR A 200 -1.63 -11.97 -2.46
C TYR A 200 -0.13 -12.16 -2.32
N SER A 201 0.36 -13.39 -2.38
CA SER A 201 1.79 -13.66 -2.22
C SER A 201 2.22 -14.73 -3.19
N ASP A 202 3.44 -14.58 -3.68
CA ASP A 202 4.19 -15.63 -4.36
C ASP A 202 5.55 -15.83 -3.64
N ASP A 203 6.46 -16.56 -4.27
CA ASP A 203 7.78 -16.85 -3.70
C ASP A 203 8.67 -15.59 -3.62
N ASP A 204 8.46 -14.60 -4.50
CA ASP A 204 9.35 -13.45 -4.69
C ASP A 204 8.84 -12.18 -4.00
N ALA A 205 7.52 -12.03 -3.83
CA ALA A 205 6.90 -10.84 -3.24
C ALA A 205 5.50 -11.09 -2.64
N SER A 206 5.06 -10.11 -1.84
CA SER A 206 3.69 -10.00 -1.34
C SER A 206 3.06 -8.69 -1.79
N LEU A 207 1.92 -8.80 -2.47
CA LEU A 207 1.02 -7.70 -2.83
C LEU A 207 -0.08 -7.57 -1.76
N ARG A 208 -0.11 -6.43 -1.08
CA ARG A 208 -1.04 -6.13 0.02
C ARG A 208 -1.92 -4.95 -0.33
N LEU A 209 -3.22 -5.08 -0.12
CA LEU A 209 -4.20 -4.02 -0.33
C LEU A 209 -4.82 -3.67 1.00
N ASP A 210 -4.52 -2.48 1.52
CA ASP A 210 -5.15 -1.98 2.73
C ASP A 210 -6.57 -1.50 2.38
N VAL A 211 -7.56 -1.91 3.15
CA VAL A 211 -8.99 -1.62 2.92
C VAL A 211 -9.54 -0.85 4.11
N ASP A 212 -10.25 0.24 3.87
CA ASP A 212 -11.05 0.88 4.92
C ASP A 212 -12.27 0.00 5.22
N PRO A 213 -12.40 -0.56 6.44
CA PRO A 213 -13.50 -1.45 6.77
C PRO A 213 -14.87 -0.75 6.80
N SER A 214 -14.90 0.58 6.82
CA SER A 214 -16.13 1.38 6.87
C SER A 214 -16.72 1.64 5.50
N THR A 215 -15.86 1.91 4.51
CA THR A 215 -16.27 2.23 3.12
C THR A 215 -16.11 1.04 2.18
N ASN A 216 -15.32 0.04 2.57
CA ASN A 216 -14.95 -1.11 1.76
C ASN A 216 -14.08 -0.76 0.54
N GLU A 217 -13.40 0.39 0.61
CA GLU A 217 -12.53 0.91 -0.45
C GLU A 217 -11.06 0.65 -0.12
N ILE A 218 -10.26 0.42 -1.16
CA ILE A 218 -8.81 0.27 -1.05
C ILE A 218 -8.20 1.64 -0.76
N VAL A 219 -7.44 1.75 0.32
CA VAL A 219 -6.76 2.99 0.73
C VAL A 219 -5.28 3.00 0.37
N SER A 220 -4.67 1.83 0.19
CA SER A 220 -3.30 1.71 -0.29
C SER A 220 -3.08 0.37 -0.98
N ILE A 221 -2.10 0.33 -1.88
CA ILE A 221 -1.62 -0.89 -2.54
C ILE A 221 -0.11 -0.96 -2.32
N LYS A 222 0.38 -2.05 -1.73
CA LYS A 222 1.80 -2.25 -1.41
C LYS A 222 2.34 -3.50 -2.06
N LEU A 223 3.54 -3.40 -2.62
CA LEU A 223 4.31 -4.53 -3.09
C LEU A 223 5.59 -4.64 -2.27
N ILE A 224 5.81 -5.78 -1.65
CA ILE A 224 6.89 -6.01 -0.68
C ILE A 224 7.70 -7.21 -1.15
N ALA A 225 9.01 -7.06 -1.27
CA ALA A 225 9.91 -8.17 -1.59
C ALA A 225 9.87 -9.24 -0.49
N SER A 226 9.89 -10.52 -0.88
CA SER A 226 10.18 -11.62 0.03
C SER A 226 11.62 -11.52 0.53
N SER A 227 11.82 -11.81 1.83
CA SER A 227 13.12 -11.75 2.51
C SER A 227 13.90 -13.07 2.42
#